data_AF-A0A9D6H981-F1
#
_entry.id   AF-A0A9D6H981-F1
#
_cell.length_a   1.000
_cell.length_b   1.000
_cell.length_c   1.000
_cell.angle_alpha   90.00
_cell.angle_beta   90.00
_cell.angle_gamma   90.00
#
_symmetry.space_group_name_H-M   'P 1'
#
loop_
_entity.id
_entity.type
_entity.pdbx_description
1 polymer ?
#
loop_
_entity_poly.entity_id
_entity_poly.type
_entity_poly.pdbx_seq_one_letter_code
_entity_poly.pdbx_strand_id
1 'polypeptide(L)'
;MNTLATARRPRSSFSLFDSEGRHRIRWSLVALLAVSFVVSVALEGYSFYMLPAAERARHVDYNAFRPSGSIGLKLGILGGVSFLLIYLYPIRKRWPWLRRIGNTKHWLDFHVLMGLFGPAIITLHSSFKFHGLAGMAFWIMWTVALSGLVGRYFYAQIPRRITAAELSLAEIEEARAKASAALTEQDVIAQEELEELLRLPSHAEVQAMPLWKALSMMFALDVARPFKFSRVRRRSMSLPLQLLSLGGLLPIGSLALEEIISSVRRENWLSTKTLFLSKTQKLFHLWHVVHRPFSYSFSILVVVHISFVIYLGYF
;
A
#
# COMPACT_ATOMS: atom_id res chain seq x y z
N MET A 1 -20.97 24.32 55.31
CA MET A 1 -21.39 24.43 53.89
C MET A 1 -20.34 23.73 53.04
N ASN A 2 -20.65 22.50 52.59
CA ASN A 2 -19.76 21.66 51.79
C ASN A 2 -19.94 22.00 50.30
N THR A 3 -18.92 22.57 49.67
CA THR A 3 -18.83 22.69 48.21
C THR A 3 -17.99 21.54 47.68
N LEU A 4 -18.66 20.50 47.19
CA LEU A 4 -18.04 19.38 46.47
C LEU A 4 -17.47 19.89 45.14
N ALA A 5 -16.14 19.98 45.06
CA ALA A 5 -15.41 20.14 43.83
C ALA A 5 -15.64 18.89 42.95
N THR A 6 -16.41 19.05 41.88
CA THR A 6 -16.61 18.03 40.86
C THR A 6 -15.31 17.86 40.07
N ALA A 7 -14.55 16.82 40.41
CA ALA A 7 -13.40 16.38 39.64
C ALA A 7 -13.83 16.07 38.20
N ARG A 8 -13.41 16.91 37.24
CA ARG A 8 -13.52 16.62 35.81
C ARG A 8 -12.72 15.34 35.52
N ARG A 9 -13.42 14.25 35.20
CA ARG A 9 -12.81 13.03 34.66
C ARG A 9 -11.93 13.39 33.45
N PRO A 10 -10.70 12.84 33.33
CA PRO A 10 -9.91 13.00 32.12
C PRO A 10 -10.69 12.41 30.94
N ARG A 11 -10.92 13.22 29.90
CA ARG A 11 -11.49 12.73 28.64
C ARG A 11 -10.53 11.67 28.07
N SER A 12 -11.00 10.44 27.95
CA SER A 12 -10.25 9.36 27.33
C SER A 12 -9.86 9.76 25.90
N SER A 13 -8.56 9.82 25.63
CA SER A 13 -7.96 10.14 24.32
C SER A 13 -8.10 9.00 23.29
N PHE A 14 -9.01 8.05 23.53
CA PHE A 14 -9.15 6.82 22.73
C PHE A 14 -9.83 7.00 21.36
N SER A 15 -10.38 8.18 21.02
CA SER A 15 -11.21 8.33 19.81
C SER A 15 -10.44 8.56 18.50
N LEU A 16 -9.15 8.91 18.54
CA LEU A 16 -8.39 9.18 17.30
C LEU A 16 -7.87 7.90 16.63
N PHE A 17 -7.61 6.84 17.40
CA PHE A 17 -7.08 5.57 16.89
C PHE A 17 -8.14 4.64 16.27
N ASP A 18 -9.42 4.89 16.55
CA ASP A 18 -10.54 4.08 16.06
C ASP A 18 -10.89 4.40 14.58
N SER A 19 -10.77 5.68 14.17
CA SER A 19 -11.13 6.12 12.82
C SER A 19 -10.22 5.56 11.70
N GLU A 20 -8.90 5.51 11.93
CA GLU A 20 -7.97 4.94 10.96
C GLU A 20 -8.09 3.42 10.88
N GLY A 21 -8.33 2.74 12.00
CA GLY A 21 -8.57 1.29 12.04
C GLY A 21 -9.80 0.89 11.23
N ARG A 22 -10.93 1.57 11.47
CA ARG A 22 -12.18 1.37 10.71
C ARG A 22 -12.00 1.63 9.21
N HIS A 23 -11.28 2.69 8.83
CA HIS A 23 -10.97 2.95 7.42
C HIS A 23 -10.17 1.81 6.80
N ARG A 24 -9.10 1.32 7.46
CA ARG A 24 -8.30 0.20 6.94
C ARG A 24 -9.15 -1.05 6.72
N ILE A 25 -10.01 -1.41 7.68
CA ILE A 25 -10.90 -2.58 7.55
C ILE A 25 -11.85 -2.40 6.37
N ARG A 26 -12.54 -1.25 6.27
CA ARG A 26 -13.46 -0.97 5.16
C ARG A 26 -12.76 -1.05 3.80
N TRP A 27 -11.55 -0.50 3.68
CA TRP A 27 -10.80 -0.56 2.42
C TRP A 27 -10.25 -1.95 2.11
N SER A 28 -9.85 -2.73 3.12
CA SER A 28 -9.51 -4.13 2.91
C SER A 28 -10.70 -4.92 2.38
N LEU A 29 -11.91 -4.68 2.90
CA LEU A 29 -13.13 -5.30 2.38
C LEU A 29 -13.44 -4.86 0.95
N VAL A 30 -13.33 -3.57 0.63
CA VAL A 30 -13.52 -3.07 -0.74
C VAL A 30 -12.50 -3.67 -1.71
N ALA A 31 -11.22 -3.75 -1.30
CA ALA A 31 -10.18 -4.37 -2.11
C ALA A 31 -10.45 -5.87 -2.30
N LEU A 32 -10.87 -6.59 -1.25
CA LEU A 32 -11.26 -7.99 -1.34
C LEU A 32 -12.41 -8.18 -2.32
N LEU A 33 -13.48 -7.37 -2.22
CA LEU A 33 -14.60 -7.41 -3.14
C LEU A 33 -14.17 -7.15 -4.60
N ALA A 34 -13.29 -6.17 -4.82
CA ALA A 34 -12.76 -5.88 -6.14
C ALA A 34 -11.95 -7.06 -6.72
N VAL A 35 -11.10 -7.69 -5.89
CA VAL A 35 -10.34 -8.88 -6.28
C VAL A 35 -11.27 -10.07 -6.54
N SER A 36 -12.23 -10.33 -5.64
CA SER A 36 -13.24 -11.38 -5.80
C SER A 36 -14.02 -11.20 -7.09
N PHE A 37 -14.43 -9.97 -7.43
CA PHE A 37 -15.10 -9.67 -8.69
C PHE A 37 -14.24 -10.03 -9.91
N VAL A 38 -12.97 -9.57 -9.95
CA VAL A 38 -12.03 -9.90 -11.04
C VAL A 38 -11.84 -11.41 -11.15
N VAL A 39 -11.64 -12.09 -10.02
CA VAL A 39 -11.46 -13.55 -9.96
C VAL A 39 -12.71 -14.27 -10.43
N SER A 40 -13.91 -13.88 -10.01
CA SER A 40 -15.16 -14.48 -10.46
C SER A 40 -15.32 -14.40 -11.98
N VAL A 41 -15.07 -13.24 -12.59
CA VAL A 41 -15.13 -13.08 -14.05
C VAL A 41 -14.05 -13.92 -14.75
N ALA A 42 -12.84 -13.97 -14.18
CA ALA A 42 -11.74 -14.79 -14.73
C ALA A 42 -12.04 -16.29 -14.65
N LEU A 43 -12.70 -16.75 -13.59
CA LEU A 43 -13.15 -18.13 -13.42
C LEU A 43 -14.28 -18.48 -14.40
N GLU A 44 -15.25 -17.57 -14.57
CA GLU A 44 -16.34 -17.75 -15.53
C GLU A 44 -15.81 -17.86 -16.98
N GLY A 45 -14.85 -17.01 -17.35
CA GLY A 45 -14.20 -17.04 -18.66
C GLY A 45 -13.01 -18.00 -18.76
N TYR A 46 -12.74 -18.86 -17.77
CA TYR A 46 -11.49 -19.62 -17.68
C TYR A 46 -11.23 -20.50 -18.91
N SER A 47 -12.24 -21.28 -19.33
CA SER A 47 -12.18 -22.15 -20.51
C SER A 47 -11.87 -21.36 -21.78
N PHE A 48 -12.46 -20.17 -21.91
CA PHE A 48 -12.24 -19.27 -23.03
C PHE A 48 -10.83 -18.64 -23.02
N TYR A 49 -10.40 -18.09 -21.89
CA TYR A 49 -9.14 -17.35 -21.80
C TYR A 49 -7.91 -18.26 -21.93
N MET A 50 -7.99 -19.52 -21.47
CA MET A 50 -6.88 -20.47 -21.53
C MET A 50 -6.65 -21.07 -22.92
N LEU A 51 -7.60 -20.94 -23.86
CA LEU A 51 -7.40 -21.39 -25.23
C LEU A 51 -6.38 -20.51 -25.98
N PRO A 52 -5.61 -21.07 -26.94
CA PRO A 52 -4.82 -20.28 -27.88
C PRO A 52 -5.69 -19.26 -28.61
N ALA A 53 -5.15 -18.06 -28.86
CA ALA A 53 -5.92 -16.95 -29.43
C ALA A 53 -6.60 -17.28 -30.78
N ALA A 54 -6.01 -18.18 -31.57
CA ALA A 54 -6.56 -18.64 -32.85
C ALA A 54 -7.78 -19.57 -32.69
N GLU A 55 -7.87 -20.32 -31.60
CA GLU A 55 -8.92 -21.31 -31.35
C GLU A 55 -10.15 -20.70 -30.67
N ARG A 56 -9.97 -19.59 -29.96
CA ARG A 56 -11.03 -18.89 -29.22
C ARG A 56 -12.24 -18.52 -30.07
N ALA A 57 -12.07 -18.28 -31.37
CA ALA A 57 -13.18 -17.96 -32.28
C ALA A 57 -14.23 -19.07 -32.40
N ARG A 58 -13.88 -20.31 -32.07
CA ARG A 58 -14.77 -21.48 -32.10
C ARG A 58 -15.38 -21.81 -30.73
N HIS A 59 -14.95 -21.12 -29.68
CA HIS A 59 -15.45 -21.36 -28.33
C HIS A 59 -16.90 -20.85 -28.20
N VAL A 60 -17.73 -21.60 -27.47
CA VAL A 60 -19.15 -21.27 -27.26
C VAL A 60 -19.35 -19.85 -26.70
N ASP A 61 -18.48 -19.44 -25.76
CA ASP A 61 -18.55 -18.13 -25.12
C ASP A 61 -17.77 -17.01 -25.85
N TYR A 62 -17.34 -17.24 -27.10
CA TYR A 62 -16.57 -16.24 -27.87
C TYR A 62 -17.30 -14.88 -27.95
N ASN A 63 -18.59 -14.89 -28.24
CA ASN A 63 -19.40 -13.68 -28.36
C ASN A 63 -19.65 -12.97 -27.01
N ALA A 64 -19.42 -13.65 -25.90
CA ALA A 64 -19.49 -13.04 -24.58
C ALA A 64 -18.18 -12.36 -24.21
N PHE A 65 -17.05 -13.08 -24.27
CA PHE A 65 -15.78 -12.65 -23.68
C PHE A 65 -14.79 -11.96 -24.64
N ARG A 66 -15.02 -12.00 -25.96
CA ARG A 66 -14.22 -11.18 -26.90
C ARG A 66 -14.34 -9.69 -26.56
N PRO A 67 -13.39 -8.81 -26.96
CA PRO A 67 -13.40 -7.40 -26.54
C PRO A 67 -14.68 -6.63 -26.88
N SER A 68 -15.29 -6.90 -28.04
CA SER A 68 -16.58 -6.34 -28.46
C SER A 68 -17.78 -7.25 -28.12
N GLY A 69 -17.58 -8.22 -27.22
CA GLY A 69 -18.60 -9.16 -26.80
C GLY A 69 -19.45 -8.58 -25.68
N SER A 70 -20.55 -9.26 -25.34
CA SER A 70 -21.51 -8.75 -24.35
C SER A 70 -20.93 -8.55 -22.94
N ILE A 71 -19.97 -9.38 -22.53
CA ILE A 71 -19.23 -9.26 -21.27
C ILE A 71 -17.95 -8.44 -21.49
N GLY A 72 -17.19 -8.74 -22.55
CA GLY A 72 -15.95 -8.05 -22.86
C GLY A 72 -16.13 -6.54 -22.96
N LEU A 73 -17.16 -6.05 -23.65
CA LEU A 73 -17.44 -4.61 -23.76
C LEU A 73 -17.74 -3.98 -22.39
N LYS A 74 -18.54 -4.65 -21.55
CA LYS A 74 -18.86 -4.16 -20.20
C LYS A 74 -17.61 -4.05 -19.33
N LEU A 75 -16.68 -5.00 -19.45
CA LEU A 75 -15.37 -4.92 -18.80
C LEU A 75 -14.56 -3.73 -19.33
N GLY A 76 -14.57 -3.50 -20.65
CA GLY A 76 -13.95 -2.33 -21.26
C GLY A 76 -14.49 -1.01 -20.72
N ILE A 77 -15.82 -0.87 -20.64
CA ILE A 77 -16.51 0.30 -20.06
C ILE A 77 -16.14 0.45 -18.58
N LEU A 78 -16.20 -0.62 -17.80
CA LEU A 78 -15.86 -0.59 -16.37
C LEU A 78 -14.39 -0.20 -16.15
N GLY A 79 -13.48 -0.70 -16.97
CA GLY A 79 -12.07 -0.30 -16.99
C GLY A 79 -11.88 1.17 -17.37
N GLY A 80 -12.61 1.66 -18.37
CA GLY A 80 -12.63 3.07 -18.76
C GLY A 80 -13.17 4.00 -17.66
N VAL A 81 -14.25 3.61 -16.98
CA VAL A 81 -14.77 4.34 -15.81
C VAL A 81 -13.74 4.35 -14.69
N SER A 82 -13.13 3.20 -14.39
CA SER A 82 -12.05 3.11 -13.37
C SER A 82 -10.89 4.04 -13.72
N PHE A 83 -10.50 4.09 -15.00
CA PHE A 83 -9.48 5.01 -15.50
C PHE A 83 -9.83 6.48 -15.26
N LEU A 84 -11.06 6.91 -15.54
CA LEU A 84 -11.51 8.27 -15.24
C LEU A 84 -11.48 8.58 -13.73
N LEU A 85 -11.90 7.61 -12.90
CA LEU A 85 -11.91 7.76 -11.44
C LEU A 85 -10.51 7.95 -10.85
N ILE A 86 -9.47 7.34 -11.42
CA ILE A 86 -8.07 7.52 -11.00
C ILE A 86 -7.67 9.01 -11.07
N TYR A 87 -8.17 9.76 -12.06
CA TYR A 87 -7.87 11.18 -12.25
C TYR A 87 -8.53 12.12 -11.24
N LEU A 88 -9.51 11.65 -10.47
CA LEU A 88 -10.12 12.46 -9.41
C LEU A 88 -9.10 12.87 -8.35
N TYR A 89 -8.11 12.02 -8.04
CA TYR A 89 -7.06 12.37 -7.06
C TYR A 89 -6.17 13.56 -7.50
N PRO A 90 -5.53 13.55 -8.69
CA PRO A 90 -4.77 14.72 -9.14
C PRO A 90 -5.64 15.95 -9.36
N ILE A 91 -6.88 15.81 -9.85
CA ILE A 91 -7.82 16.93 -10.00
C ILE A 91 -8.15 17.56 -8.65
N ARG A 92 -8.44 16.74 -7.64
CA ARG A 92 -8.69 17.19 -6.26
C ARG A 92 -7.57 18.08 -5.74
N LYS A 93 -6.31 17.77 -6.03
CA LYS A 93 -5.18 18.59 -5.57
C LYS A 93 -5.18 19.99 -6.16
N ARG A 94 -5.76 20.17 -7.36
CA ARG A 94 -5.81 21.44 -8.08
C ARG A 94 -7.05 22.27 -7.74
N TRP A 95 -8.18 21.63 -7.42
CA TRP A 95 -9.45 22.33 -7.22
C TRP A 95 -9.76 22.61 -5.74
N PRO A 96 -9.89 23.89 -5.30
CA PRO A 96 -10.05 24.26 -3.89
C PRO A 96 -11.24 23.62 -3.16
N TRP A 97 -12.39 23.47 -3.82
CA TRP A 97 -13.58 22.86 -3.24
C TRP A 97 -13.38 21.36 -3.00
N LEU A 98 -12.85 20.62 -3.99
CA LEU A 98 -12.55 19.19 -3.84
C LEU A 98 -11.54 18.95 -2.70
N ARG A 99 -10.55 19.84 -2.49
CA ARG A 99 -9.58 19.68 -1.39
C ARG A 99 -10.22 19.57 -0.01
N ARG A 100 -11.45 20.06 0.19
CA ARG A 100 -12.17 20.01 1.47
C ARG A 100 -12.85 18.65 1.73
N ILE A 101 -12.99 17.79 0.72
CA ILE A 101 -13.81 16.57 0.81
C ILE A 101 -12.99 15.38 1.33
N GLY A 102 -13.01 15.07 2.62
CA GLY A 102 -12.31 13.89 3.15
C GLY A 102 -10.78 14.00 3.16
N ASN A 103 -10.08 12.90 3.48
CA ASN A 103 -8.64 12.89 3.79
C ASN A 103 -7.77 12.51 2.57
N THR A 104 -6.65 13.22 2.38
CA THR A 104 -5.64 12.92 1.33
C THR A 104 -5.18 11.45 1.32
N LYS A 105 -5.03 10.81 2.49
CA LYS A 105 -4.68 9.38 2.58
C LYS A 105 -5.73 8.50 1.92
N HIS A 106 -7.02 8.77 2.18
CA HIS A 106 -8.13 7.96 1.67
C HIS A 106 -8.29 8.12 0.16
N TRP A 107 -8.07 9.33 -0.37
CA TRP A 107 -8.06 9.56 -1.81
C TRP A 107 -6.89 8.87 -2.51
N LEU A 108 -5.72 8.79 -1.86
CA LEU A 108 -4.60 8.03 -2.39
C LEU A 108 -4.89 6.52 -2.36
N ASP A 109 -5.52 6.01 -1.30
CA ASP A 109 -5.93 4.60 -1.22
C ASP A 109 -6.91 4.26 -2.36
N PHE A 110 -7.90 5.12 -2.61
CA PHE A 110 -8.83 4.99 -3.75
C PHE A 110 -8.11 5.02 -5.11
N HIS A 111 -7.21 5.98 -5.32
CA HIS A 111 -6.44 6.09 -6.56
C HIS A 111 -5.61 4.84 -6.84
N VAL A 112 -4.95 4.28 -5.81
CA VAL A 112 -4.18 3.04 -5.94
C VAL A 112 -5.09 1.86 -6.23
N LEU A 113 -6.25 1.74 -5.56
CA LEU A 113 -7.19 0.65 -5.81
C LEU A 113 -7.71 0.69 -7.25
N MET A 114 -8.23 1.84 -7.70
CA MET A 114 -8.71 1.99 -9.08
C MET A 114 -7.57 1.77 -10.09
N GLY A 115 -6.36 2.21 -9.74
CA GLY A 115 -5.14 2.01 -10.52
C GLY A 115 -4.68 0.56 -10.69
N LEU A 116 -5.16 -0.37 -9.86
CA LEU A 116 -4.93 -1.81 -10.02
C LEU A 116 -6.15 -2.53 -10.58
N PHE A 117 -7.34 -2.12 -10.14
CA PHE A 117 -8.61 -2.67 -10.58
C PHE A 117 -8.85 -2.45 -12.07
N GLY A 118 -8.64 -1.22 -12.57
CA GLY A 118 -8.77 -0.89 -13.98
C GLY A 118 -7.91 -1.80 -14.87
N PRO A 119 -6.59 -1.88 -14.67
CA PRO A 119 -5.72 -2.78 -15.42
C PRO A 119 -6.12 -4.25 -15.36
N ALA A 120 -6.52 -4.75 -14.18
CA ALA A 120 -6.96 -6.14 -14.03
C ALA A 120 -8.21 -6.44 -14.88
N ILE A 121 -9.20 -5.54 -14.87
CA ILE A 121 -10.40 -5.65 -15.71
C ILE A 121 -10.07 -5.51 -17.19
N ILE A 122 -9.18 -4.59 -17.57
CA ILE A 122 -8.76 -4.39 -18.96
C ILE A 122 -7.98 -5.60 -19.49
N THR A 123 -7.23 -6.32 -18.65
CA THR A 123 -6.62 -7.61 -19.03
C THR A 123 -7.69 -8.59 -19.53
N LEU A 124 -8.79 -8.73 -18.79
CA LEU A 124 -9.91 -9.60 -19.17
C LEU A 124 -10.63 -9.07 -20.43
N HIS A 125 -10.93 -7.77 -20.50
CA HIS A 125 -11.51 -7.11 -21.69
C HIS A 125 -10.70 -7.37 -22.96
N SER A 126 -9.37 -7.28 -22.88
CA SER A 126 -8.48 -7.51 -24.03
C SER A 126 -8.48 -8.95 -24.53
N SER A 127 -9.10 -9.87 -23.77
CA SER A 127 -8.99 -11.31 -23.95
C SER A 127 -7.53 -11.74 -24.10
N PHE A 128 -6.61 -11.15 -23.34
CA PHE A 128 -5.17 -11.41 -23.42
C PHE A 128 -4.54 -11.19 -24.83
N LYS A 129 -5.08 -10.25 -25.62
CA LYS A 129 -4.51 -9.85 -26.92
C LYS A 129 -3.65 -8.59 -26.76
N PHE A 130 -2.33 -8.77 -26.70
CA PHE A 130 -1.38 -7.70 -26.35
C PHE A 130 -0.54 -7.19 -27.54
N HIS A 131 -1.15 -7.03 -28.72
CA HIS A 131 -0.44 -6.58 -29.93
C HIS A 131 -0.97 -5.23 -30.45
N GLY A 132 -0.16 -4.57 -31.29
CA GLY A 132 -0.49 -3.28 -31.90
C GLY A 132 -0.60 -2.13 -30.90
N LEU A 133 -1.33 -1.07 -31.27
CA LEU A 133 -1.54 0.13 -30.43
C LEU A 133 -2.19 -0.21 -29.08
N ALA A 134 -3.19 -1.10 -29.08
CA ALA A 134 -3.85 -1.55 -27.86
C ALA A 134 -2.90 -2.33 -26.94
N GLY A 135 -2.04 -3.19 -27.50
CA GLY A 135 -1.00 -3.90 -26.76
C GLY A 135 0.03 -2.97 -26.12
N MET A 136 0.49 -1.94 -26.85
CA MET A 136 1.38 -0.94 -26.28
C MET A 136 0.72 -0.16 -25.13
N ALA A 137 -0.53 0.27 -25.31
CA ALA A 137 -1.31 0.91 -24.26
C ALA A 137 -1.45 0.01 -23.02
N PHE A 138 -1.68 -1.29 -23.23
CA PHE A 138 -1.78 -2.29 -22.17
C PHE A 138 -0.51 -2.40 -21.33
N TRP A 139 0.67 -2.51 -21.97
CA TRP A 139 1.92 -2.62 -21.23
C TRP A 139 2.26 -1.34 -20.47
N ILE A 140 2.06 -0.17 -21.08
CA ILE A 140 2.25 1.12 -20.41
C ILE A 140 1.31 1.22 -19.20
N MET A 141 0.04 0.83 -19.34
CA MET A 141 -0.94 0.80 -18.25
C MET A 141 -0.43 0.01 -17.05
N TRP A 142 -0.01 -1.25 -17.26
CA TRP A 142 0.50 -2.10 -16.18
C TRP A 142 1.80 -1.57 -15.59
N THR A 143 2.72 -1.03 -16.41
CA THR A 143 3.93 -0.37 -15.91
C THR A 143 3.59 0.81 -15.00
N VAL A 144 2.64 1.67 -15.40
CA VAL A 144 2.19 2.80 -14.59
C VAL A 144 1.52 2.32 -13.31
N ALA A 145 0.63 1.34 -13.39
CA ALA A 145 -0.07 0.76 -12.23
C ALA A 145 0.89 0.20 -11.18
N LEU A 146 1.85 -0.63 -11.62
CA LEU A 146 2.87 -1.22 -10.75
C LEU A 146 3.82 -0.16 -10.18
N SER A 147 4.22 0.83 -11.00
CA SER A 147 5.00 1.96 -10.49
C SER A 147 4.23 2.79 -9.45
N GLY A 148 2.89 2.82 -9.53
CA GLY A 148 2.03 3.45 -8.53
C GLY A 148 2.13 2.82 -7.15
N LEU A 149 2.31 1.49 -7.07
CA LEU A 149 2.59 0.78 -5.81
C LEU A 149 3.91 1.23 -5.18
N VAL A 150 4.94 1.42 -6.01
CA VAL A 150 6.24 1.96 -5.56
C VAL A 150 6.09 3.39 -5.04
N GLY A 151 5.31 4.23 -5.73
CA GLY A 151 4.99 5.58 -5.26
C GLY A 151 4.23 5.58 -3.93
N ARG A 152 3.30 4.64 -3.75
CA ARG A 152 2.58 4.44 -2.49
C ARG A 152 3.52 4.03 -1.35
N TYR A 153 4.49 3.16 -1.63
CA TYR A 153 5.53 2.78 -0.68
C TYR A 153 6.34 4.01 -0.25
N PHE A 154 6.85 4.81 -1.20
CA PHE A 154 7.60 6.04 -0.86
C PHE A 154 6.77 7.05 -0.05
N TYR A 155 5.51 7.26 -0.44
CA TYR A 155 4.60 8.12 0.31
C TYR A 155 4.41 7.63 1.75
N ALA A 156 4.33 6.31 1.95
CA ALA A 156 4.20 5.73 3.28
C ALA A 156 5.47 5.91 4.12
N GLN A 157 6.64 6.09 3.50
CA GLN A 157 7.91 6.27 4.21
C GLN A 157 8.13 7.71 4.72
N ILE A 158 7.67 8.73 3.99
CA ILE A 158 7.87 10.14 4.35
C ILE A 158 7.05 10.52 5.60
N PRO A 159 7.68 10.97 6.70
CA PRO A 159 6.99 11.51 7.87
C PRO A 159 6.20 12.77 7.52
N ARG A 160 5.01 12.94 8.09
CA ARG A 160 4.08 14.04 7.72
C ARG A 160 4.51 15.44 8.19
N ARG A 161 5.46 15.53 9.14
CA ARG A 161 5.96 16.81 9.67
C ARG A 161 7.48 16.68 9.84
N ILE A 162 8.24 17.57 9.20
CA ILE A 162 9.71 17.61 9.30
C ILE A 162 10.14 18.06 10.71
N THR A 163 9.41 19.02 11.30
CA THR A 163 9.57 19.40 12.71
C THR A 163 9.31 18.24 13.65
N ALA A 164 8.40 17.32 13.30
CA ALA A 164 8.19 16.09 14.06
C ALA A 164 9.30 15.06 13.81
N ALA A 165 10.09 15.16 12.75
CA ALA A 165 11.25 14.31 12.54
C ALA A 165 12.46 14.79 13.38
N GLU A 166 12.64 16.10 13.54
CA GLU A 166 13.63 16.68 14.45
C GLU A 166 13.24 16.48 15.92
N LEU A 167 11.99 16.78 16.31
CA LEU A 167 11.43 16.38 17.62
C LEU A 167 11.52 14.86 17.80
N SER A 168 11.30 14.07 16.74
CA SER A 168 11.43 12.62 16.87
C SER A 168 12.84 12.21 17.24
N LEU A 169 13.93 12.88 16.84
CA LEU A 169 15.27 12.43 17.22
C LEU A 169 15.47 12.52 18.75
N ALA A 170 15.09 13.64 19.35
CA ALA A 170 15.14 13.81 20.81
C ALA A 170 14.12 12.89 21.53
N GLU A 171 12.89 12.79 21.02
CA GLU A 171 11.87 11.87 21.55
C GLU A 171 12.25 10.40 21.34
N ILE A 172 13.01 10.05 20.29
CA ILE A 172 13.54 8.72 20.01
C ILE A 172 14.63 8.40 21.01
N GLU A 173 15.56 9.32 21.30
CA GLU A 173 16.58 9.10 22.32
C GLU A 173 15.96 8.98 23.73
N GLU A 174 14.97 9.80 24.04
CA GLU A 174 14.24 9.72 25.31
C GLU A 174 13.40 8.44 25.41
N ALA A 175 12.70 8.05 24.33
CA ALA A 175 11.94 6.80 24.27
C ALA A 175 12.86 5.58 24.31
N ARG A 176 14.04 5.64 23.69
CA ARG A 176 15.06 4.60 23.75
C ARG A 176 15.59 4.44 25.18
N ALA A 177 15.88 5.55 25.85
CA ALA A 177 16.29 5.56 27.25
C ALA A 177 15.19 5.03 28.19
N LYS A 178 13.92 5.39 27.93
CA LYS A 178 12.76 4.86 28.67
C LYS A 178 12.50 3.39 28.38
N ALA A 179 12.62 2.96 27.13
CA ALA A 179 12.46 1.55 26.73
C ALA A 179 13.58 0.70 27.33
N SER A 180 14.83 1.17 27.29
CA SER A 180 15.94 0.49 27.96
C SER A 180 15.71 0.42 29.46
N ALA A 181 15.28 1.50 30.11
CA ALA A 181 15.02 1.52 31.55
C ALA A 181 13.87 0.60 31.97
N ALA A 182 12.74 0.63 31.25
CA ALA A 182 11.58 -0.24 31.52
C ALA A 182 11.89 -1.72 31.27
N LEU A 183 12.81 -2.02 30.34
CA LEU A 183 13.26 -3.38 30.04
C LEU A 183 14.22 -3.93 31.10
N THR A 184 15.11 -3.09 31.65
CA THR A 184 15.96 -3.45 32.79
C THR A 184 15.14 -3.79 34.03
N GLU A 185 13.97 -3.17 34.18
CA GLU A 185 13.10 -3.36 35.36
C GLU A 185 12.21 -4.60 35.29
N GLN A 186 11.87 -5.08 34.08
CA GLN A 186 10.88 -6.17 33.90
C GLN A 186 11.45 -7.49 33.37
N ASP A 187 12.73 -7.55 32.96
CA ASP A 187 13.44 -8.75 32.45
C ASP A 187 12.68 -9.53 31.35
N VAL A 188 11.81 -8.84 30.59
CA VAL A 188 10.94 -9.47 29.58
C VAL A 188 11.69 -9.73 28.26
N ILE A 189 12.70 -8.92 27.95
CA ILE A 189 13.52 -9.03 26.74
C ILE A 189 14.99 -8.82 27.13
N ALA A 190 15.87 -9.74 26.74
CA ALA A 190 17.31 -9.59 26.97
C ALA A 190 17.87 -8.34 26.25
N GLN A 191 18.79 -7.62 26.90
CA GLN A 191 19.38 -6.39 26.36
C GLN A 191 20.01 -6.61 24.98
N GLU A 192 20.66 -7.75 24.75
CA GLU A 192 21.25 -8.13 23.46
C GLU A 192 20.20 -8.21 22.33
N GLU A 193 19.00 -8.72 22.63
CA GLU A 193 17.92 -8.80 21.65
C GLU A 193 17.36 -7.42 21.29
N LEU A 194 17.24 -6.53 22.29
CA LEU A 194 16.82 -5.15 22.06
C LEU A 194 17.82 -4.42 21.17
N GLU A 195 19.12 -4.59 21.43
CA GLU A 195 20.19 -4.02 20.60
C GLU A 195 20.14 -4.56 19.16
N GLU A 196 19.90 -5.86 18.96
CA GLU A 196 19.73 -6.45 17.64
C GLU A 196 18.49 -5.90 16.90
N LEU A 197 17.39 -5.66 17.63
CA LEU A 197 16.15 -5.08 17.08
C LEU A 197 16.33 -3.62 16.67
N LEU A 198 17.10 -2.83 17.42
CA LEU A 198 17.35 -1.42 17.17
C LEU A 198 18.57 -1.15 16.29
N ARG A 199 19.35 -2.19 15.95
CA ARG A 199 20.51 -2.08 15.07
C ARG A 199 20.12 -1.55 13.68
N LEU A 200 20.59 -0.34 13.38
CA LEU A 200 20.42 0.35 12.11
C LEU A 200 21.81 0.79 11.57
N PRO A 201 21.96 0.96 10.25
CA PRO A 201 23.20 1.49 9.69
C PRO A 201 23.43 2.94 10.14
N SER A 202 24.69 3.37 10.14
CA SER A 202 25.01 4.74 10.54
C SER A 202 24.49 5.78 9.53
N HIS A 203 24.23 7.01 9.99
CA HIS A 203 23.79 8.08 9.10
C HIS A 203 24.79 8.35 7.97
N ALA A 204 26.10 8.30 8.27
CA ALA A 204 27.16 8.46 7.28
C ALA A 204 27.12 7.37 6.20
N GLU A 205 26.95 6.09 6.59
CA GLU A 205 26.78 4.99 5.65
C GLU A 205 25.59 5.21 4.72
N VAL A 206 24.42 5.55 5.27
CA VAL A 206 23.20 5.74 4.48
C VAL A 206 23.36 6.90 3.50
N GLN A 207 24.00 8.01 3.90
CA GLN A 207 24.24 9.13 3.00
C GLN A 207 25.21 8.78 1.86
N ALA A 208 26.23 7.96 2.12
CA ALA A 208 27.17 7.49 1.10
C ALA A 208 26.56 6.48 0.11
N MET A 209 25.47 5.80 0.47
CA MET A 209 24.86 4.78 -0.41
C MET A 209 24.24 5.38 -1.69
N PRO A 210 24.39 4.70 -2.85
CA PRO A 210 23.61 5.04 -4.04
C PRO A 210 22.12 4.76 -3.81
N LEU A 211 21.25 5.44 -4.56
CA LEU A 211 19.80 5.43 -4.34
C LEU A 211 19.18 4.02 -4.41
N TRP A 212 19.63 3.18 -5.35
CA TRP A 212 19.12 1.82 -5.49
C TRP A 212 19.49 0.95 -4.28
N LYS A 213 20.71 1.08 -3.74
CA LYS A 213 21.16 0.33 -2.54
C LYS A 213 20.39 0.78 -1.31
N ALA A 214 20.17 2.09 -1.17
CA ALA A 214 19.32 2.64 -0.11
C ALA A 214 17.88 2.09 -0.20
N LEU A 215 17.31 2.05 -1.41
CA LEU A 215 15.99 1.45 -1.64
C LEU A 215 15.94 -0.04 -1.26
N SER A 216 16.90 -0.84 -1.73
CA SER A 216 16.99 -2.26 -1.40
C SER A 216 17.12 -2.49 0.10
N MET A 217 17.94 -1.68 0.80
CA MET A 217 18.11 -1.76 2.24
C MET A 217 16.83 -1.39 2.99
N MET A 218 16.17 -0.29 2.61
CA MET A 218 14.88 0.12 3.20
C MET A 218 13.84 -1.00 3.09
N PHE A 219 13.72 -1.58 1.88
CA PHE A 219 12.80 -2.68 1.64
C PHE A 219 13.17 -3.92 2.46
N ALA A 220 14.45 -4.29 2.50
CA ALA A 220 14.93 -5.42 3.29
C ALA A 220 14.65 -5.23 4.79
N LEU A 221 14.88 -4.03 5.34
CA LEU A 221 14.58 -3.72 6.74
C LEU A 221 13.07 -3.82 7.02
N ASP A 222 12.23 -3.30 6.14
CA ASP A 222 10.77 -3.37 6.28
C ASP A 222 10.25 -4.81 6.21
N VAL A 223 10.79 -5.62 5.30
CA VAL A 223 10.42 -7.05 5.14
C VAL A 223 10.94 -7.88 6.31
N ALA A 224 12.17 -7.63 6.78
CA ALA A 224 12.76 -8.37 7.90
C ALA A 224 12.11 -8.04 9.25
N ARG A 225 11.61 -6.81 9.44
CA ARG A 225 11.01 -6.32 10.69
C ARG A 225 9.98 -7.29 11.31
N PRO A 226 8.90 -7.72 10.62
CA PRO A 226 7.92 -8.65 11.20
C PRO A 226 8.54 -9.98 11.64
N PHE A 227 9.58 -10.48 10.95
CA PHE A 227 10.26 -11.72 11.31
C PHE A 227 11.19 -11.56 12.52
N LYS A 228 11.86 -10.39 12.65
CA LYS A 228 12.65 -10.06 13.84
C LYS A 228 11.76 -10.03 15.10
N PHE A 229 10.63 -9.34 15.03
CA PHE A 229 9.69 -9.26 16.15
C PHE A 229 8.96 -10.59 16.41
N SER A 230 8.73 -11.42 15.38
CA SER A 230 8.16 -12.76 15.59
C SER A 230 9.14 -13.72 16.29
N ARG A 231 10.45 -13.57 16.04
CA ARG A 231 11.49 -14.34 16.75
C ARG A 231 11.45 -14.08 18.25
N VAL A 232 11.33 -12.83 18.68
CA VAL A 232 11.22 -12.45 20.11
C VAL A 232 9.95 -13.05 20.71
N ARG A 233 8.81 -12.93 20.03
CA ARG A 233 7.54 -13.54 20.49
C ARG A 233 7.60 -15.05 20.66
N ARG A 234 8.23 -15.76 19.72
CA ARG A 234 8.33 -17.23 19.80
C ARG A 234 9.05 -17.70 21.06
N ARG A 235 10.04 -16.96 21.55
CA ARG A 235 10.81 -17.34 22.74
C ARG A 235 9.96 -17.30 24.01
N SER A 236 8.99 -16.39 24.09
CA SER A 236 8.07 -16.26 25.22
C SER A 236 6.80 -17.12 25.08
N MET A 237 6.63 -17.87 23.97
CA MET A 237 5.42 -18.63 23.67
C MET A 237 5.65 -20.14 23.70
N SER A 238 4.67 -20.88 24.23
CA SER A 238 4.62 -22.34 24.11
C SER A 238 4.36 -22.79 22.67
N LEU A 239 4.78 -24.00 22.31
CA LEU A 239 4.63 -24.55 20.95
C LEU A 239 3.20 -24.46 20.38
N PRO A 240 2.11 -24.71 21.15
CA PRO A 240 0.75 -24.54 20.65
C PRO A 240 0.42 -23.08 20.27
N LEU A 241 0.85 -22.12 21.09
CA LEU A 241 0.68 -20.70 20.78
C LEU A 241 1.52 -20.25 19.59
N GLN A 242 2.70 -20.83 19.38
CA GLN A 242 3.52 -20.55 18.21
C GLN A 242 2.81 -20.95 16.91
N LEU A 243 2.13 -22.10 16.88
CA LEU A 243 1.37 -22.52 15.70
C LEU A 243 0.16 -21.61 15.45
N LEU A 244 -0.62 -21.31 16.48
CA LEU A 244 -1.80 -20.44 16.38
C LEU A 244 -1.47 -19.00 15.98
N SER A 245 -0.29 -18.49 16.38
CA SER A 245 0.18 -17.15 16.05
C SER A 245 0.89 -17.03 14.70
N LEU A 246 0.86 -18.08 13.87
CA LEU A 246 1.63 -18.19 12.63
C LEU A 246 3.14 -17.94 12.87
N GLY A 247 3.69 -18.63 13.87
CA GLY A 247 5.10 -18.51 14.27
C GLY A 247 5.44 -17.17 14.92
N GLY A 248 4.51 -16.56 15.67
CA GLY A 248 4.69 -15.28 16.37
C GLY A 248 4.44 -14.03 15.50
N LEU A 249 3.94 -14.19 14.27
CA LEU A 249 3.62 -13.04 13.41
C LEU A 249 2.40 -12.27 13.93
N LEU A 250 1.41 -13.00 14.45
CA LEU A 250 0.22 -12.43 15.06
C LEU A 250 0.47 -12.06 16.53
N PRO A 251 -0.09 -10.94 17.03
CA PRO A 251 0.00 -10.54 18.42
C PRO A 251 -0.94 -11.38 19.28
N ILE A 252 -0.54 -12.62 19.56
CA ILE A 252 -1.29 -13.58 20.38
C ILE A 252 -0.41 -13.94 21.57
N GLY A 253 -0.43 -13.12 22.63
CA GLY A 253 0.49 -13.22 23.76
C GLY A 253 0.08 -12.37 24.97
N SER A 254 1.00 -12.19 25.91
CA SER A 254 0.77 -11.36 27.10
C SER A 254 0.67 -9.87 26.73
N LEU A 255 -0.24 -9.15 27.39
CA LEU A 255 -0.46 -7.73 27.14
C LEU A 255 0.81 -6.90 27.37
N ALA A 256 1.57 -7.21 28.42
CA ALA A 256 2.83 -6.52 28.73
C ALA A 256 3.88 -6.68 27.62
N LEU A 257 4.07 -7.90 27.09
CA LEU A 257 5.00 -8.15 25.99
C LEU A 257 4.57 -7.41 24.71
N GLU A 258 3.29 -7.41 24.38
CA GLU A 258 2.79 -6.72 23.19
C GLU A 258 2.89 -5.19 23.32
N GLU A 259 2.72 -4.64 24.52
CA GLU A 259 2.93 -3.21 24.78
C GLU A 259 4.40 -2.80 24.53
N ILE A 260 5.35 -3.57 25.08
CA ILE A 260 6.78 -3.37 24.86
C ILE A 260 7.13 -3.53 23.37
N ILE A 261 6.71 -4.62 22.74
CA ILE A 261 6.97 -4.88 21.31
C ILE A 261 6.39 -3.77 20.44
N SER A 262 5.20 -3.27 20.76
CA SER A 262 4.57 -2.17 20.01
C SER A 262 5.38 -0.88 20.11
N SER A 263 5.96 -0.61 21.27
CA SER A 263 6.82 0.55 21.54
C SER A 263 8.15 0.44 20.79
N VAL A 264 8.86 -0.68 20.93
CA VAL A 264 10.14 -0.93 20.23
C VAL A 264 9.95 -0.96 18.71
N ARG A 265 8.84 -1.54 18.22
CA ARG A 265 8.51 -1.54 16.79
C ARG A 265 8.28 -0.13 16.27
N ARG A 266 7.57 0.70 17.04
CA ARG A 266 7.30 2.10 16.68
C ARG A 266 8.60 2.89 16.62
N GLU A 267 9.48 2.70 17.60
CA GLU A 267 10.81 3.31 17.63
C GLU A 267 11.63 2.89 16.40
N ASN A 268 11.82 1.58 16.19
CA ASN A 268 12.57 1.08 15.03
C ASN A 268 12.04 1.64 13.70
N TRP A 269 10.72 1.72 13.55
CA TRP A 269 10.07 2.26 12.35
C TRP A 269 10.35 3.76 12.17
N LEU A 270 10.23 4.56 13.24
CA LEU A 270 10.52 6.00 13.20
C LEU A 270 11.99 6.25 12.91
N SER A 271 12.91 5.57 13.61
CA SER A 271 14.35 5.70 13.43
C SER A 271 14.77 5.34 12.00
N THR A 272 14.24 4.24 11.44
CA THR A 272 14.49 3.86 10.04
C THR A 272 14.04 4.97 9.08
N LYS A 273 12.87 5.56 9.31
CA LYS A 273 12.32 6.60 8.41
C LYS A 273 13.09 7.90 8.45
N THR A 274 13.47 8.33 9.64
CA THR A 274 14.29 9.54 9.83
C THR A 274 15.64 9.35 9.15
N LEU A 275 16.27 8.20 9.34
CA LEU A 275 17.54 7.84 8.73
C LEU A 275 17.50 7.87 7.18
N PHE A 276 16.45 7.33 6.57
CA PHE A 276 16.31 7.27 5.12
C PHE A 276 15.51 8.42 4.50
N LEU A 277 15.17 9.47 5.26
CA LEU A 277 14.27 10.54 4.82
C LEU A 277 14.75 11.25 3.55
N SER A 278 16.00 11.71 3.54
CA SER A 278 16.60 12.41 2.40
C SER A 278 16.62 11.54 1.14
N LYS A 279 16.95 10.25 1.26
CA LYS A 279 16.94 9.29 0.14
C LYS A 279 15.52 9.05 -0.36
N THR A 280 14.56 8.88 0.56
CA THR A 280 13.14 8.69 0.24
C THR A 280 12.57 9.90 -0.51
N GLN A 281 12.89 11.12 -0.10
CA GLN A 281 12.45 12.34 -0.79
C GLN A 281 12.99 12.41 -2.22
N LYS A 282 14.28 12.09 -2.43
CA LYS A 282 14.89 12.02 -3.77
C LYS A 282 14.21 10.96 -4.65
N LEU A 283 14.01 9.75 -4.12
CA LEU A 283 13.31 8.66 -4.81
C LEU A 283 11.86 9.05 -5.15
N PHE A 284 11.15 9.68 -4.22
CA PHE A 284 9.77 10.11 -4.43
C PHE A 284 9.66 11.23 -5.47
N HIS A 285 10.65 12.13 -5.55
CA HIS A 285 10.74 13.12 -6.61
C HIS A 285 10.98 12.45 -7.97
N LEU A 286 11.98 11.57 -8.07
CA LEU A 286 12.28 10.83 -9.32
C LEU A 286 11.07 10.02 -9.80
N TRP A 287 10.39 9.35 -8.87
CA TRP A 287 9.15 8.63 -9.17
C TRP A 287 8.09 9.54 -9.80
N HIS A 288 7.86 10.75 -9.28
CA HIS A 288 6.91 11.67 -9.88
C HIS A 288 7.31 12.12 -11.29
N VAL A 289 8.60 12.32 -11.53
CA VAL A 289 9.14 12.70 -12.84
C VAL A 289 8.88 11.60 -13.87
N VAL A 290 8.93 10.33 -13.48
CA VAL A 290 8.68 9.19 -14.39
C VAL A 290 7.21 8.82 -14.49
N HIS A 291 6.51 8.72 -13.35
CA HIS A 291 5.14 8.22 -13.29
C HIS A 291 4.14 9.12 -14.01
N ARG A 292 4.27 10.46 -13.90
CA ARG A 292 3.31 11.39 -14.48
C ARG A 292 3.34 11.41 -16.02
N PRO A 293 4.50 11.54 -16.69
CA PRO A 293 4.55 11.48 -18.15
C PRO A 293 4.00 10.18 -18.72
N PHE A 294 4.35 9.03 -18.15
CA PHE A 294 3.81 7.74 -18.59
C PHE A 294 2.30 7.65 -18.39
N SER A 295 1.76 8.22 -17.31
CA SER A 295 0.31 8.33 -17.08
C SER A 295 -0.39 9.19 -18.14
N TYR A 296 0.23 10.29 -18.58
CA TYR A 296 -0.29 11.12 -19.65
C TYR A 296 -0.23 10.43 -21.02
N SER A 297 0.89 9.77 -21.33
CA SER A 297 1.03 8.97 -22.56
C SER A 297 -0.02 7.86 -22.61
N PHE A 298 -0.24 7.15 -21.49
CA PHE A 298 -1.29 6.16 -21.39
C PHE A 298 -2.68 6.76 -21.65
N SER A 299 -2.98 7.93 -21.08
CA SER A 299 -4.25 8.62 -21.33
C SER A 299 -4.50 8.90 -22.81
N ILE A 300 -3.50 9.41 -23.50
CA ILE A 300 -3.59 9.71 -24.92
C ILE A 300 -3.88 8.41 -25.69
N LEU A 301 -3.16 7.33 -25.38
CA LEU A 301 -3.36 6.04 -26.03
C LEU A 301 -4.75 5.45 -25.78
N VAL A 302 -5.29 5.59 -24.56
CA VAL A 302 -6.66 5.16 -24.24
C VAL A 302 -7.69 5.93 -25.05
N VAL A 303 -7.54 7.26 -25.12
CA VAL A 303 -8.45 8.11 -25.93
C VAL A 303 -8.38 7.69 -27.40
N VAL A 304 -7.18 7.57 -27.97
CA VAL A 304 -7.00 7.12 -29.35
C VAL A 304 -7.59 5.74 -29.58
N HIS A 305 -7.37 4.79 -28.67
CA HIS A 305 -7.92 3.44 -28.77
C HIS A 305 -9.46 3.45 -28.79
N ILE A 306 -10.09 4.16 -27.84
CA ILE A 306 -11.55 4.24 -27.76
C ILE A 306 -12.13 4.96 -28.99
N SER A 307 -11.55 6.09 -29.39
CA SER A 307 -12.00 6.84 -30.59
C SER A 307 -11.89 6.00 -31.85
N PHE A 308 -10.81 5.23 -32.02
CA PHE A 308 -10.61 4.36 -33.17
C PHE A 308 -11.63 3.22 -33.21
N VAL A 309 -11.89 2.58 -32.06
CA VAL A 309 -12.88 1.50 -31.93
C VAL A 309 -14.30 2.01 -32.26
N ILE A 310 -14.67 3.19 -31.76
CA ILE A 310 -15.96 3.84 -32.07
C ILE A 310 -16.06 4.16 -33.56
N TYR A 311 -15.01 4.75 -34.15
CA TYR A 311 -14.97 5.11 -35.57
C TYR A 311 -15.16 3.89 -36.48
N LEU A 312 -14.57 2.74 -36.14
CA LEU A 312 -14.71 1.51 -36.92
C LEU A 312 -16.03 0.76 -36.67
N GLY A 313 -16.88 1.23 -35.76
CA GLY A 313 -18.15 0.57 -35.45
C GLY A 313 -18.02 -0.74 -34.66
N TYR A 314 -16.90 -0.94 -33.96
CA TYR A 314 -16.69 -2.12 -33.12
C TYR A 314 -17.28 -1.89 -31.72
N PHE A 315 -18.60 -2.02 -31.58
CA PHE A 315 -19.33 -2.01 -30.30
C PHE A 315 -20.16 -3.27 -30.13
#